data_AF-A0A239E110-F1
#
_entry.id   AF-A0A239E110-F1
#
_cell.length_a   1.000
_cell.length_b   1.000
_cell.length_c   1.000
_cell.angle_alpha   90.00
_cell.angle_beta   90.00
_cell.angle_gamma   90.00
#
_symmetry.space_group_name_H-M   'P 1'
#
loop_
_entity.id
_entity.type
_entity.pdbx_description
1 polymer ?
#
loop_
_entity_poly.entity_id
_entity_poly.type
_entity_poly.pdbx_seq_one_letter_code
_entity_poly.pdbx_strand_id
1 'polypeptide(L)'
;MLHGMGAMMRTIKFGTGKLALGALMGIMLPIIGMPMLFGGVMLKVVGLIFVVGGPLASAASIKRLLGDGVALQYDAIRVRVATSWSSETFRWTEVKGVSRSQFVTRMWGFIPISRRNFIDFKVQGGVFGTRTIRLAAAGLDLRKRDLDSLVGQLQLMHAAQAGSTETLASLQAAVTPPDRDPLEGEPRDDGFDADAALARYLANRPAPAPEASPAPPARPSFGRKIA
;
A
#
# COMPACT_ATOMS: atom_id res chain seq x y z
N MET A 1 11.63 -4.61 -27.96
CA MET A 1 12.75 -5.31 -27.31
C MET A 1 12.39 -5.60 -25.86
N LEU A 2 11.75 -6.75 -25.59
CA LEU A 2 11.36 -7.23 -24.24
C LEU A 2 12.00 -8.60 -23.97
N HIS A 3 13.27 -8.76 -24.38
CA HIS A 3 13.96 -10.05 -24.44
C HIS A 3 15.05 -10.20 -23.35
N GLY A 4 14.84 -9.57 -22.18
CA GLY A 4 15.88 -9.52 -21.12
C GLY A 4 15.38 -9.51 -19.68
N MET A 5 14.07 -9.55 -19.42
CA MET A 5 13.59 -9.88 -18.07
C MET A 5 13.51 -11.41 -17.97
N GLY A 6 14.68 -12.04 -17.83
CA GLY A 6 14.76 -13.44 -17.44
C GLY A 6 13.89 -13.67 -16.21
N ALA A 7 13.28 -14.86 -16.14
CA ALA A 7 12.38 -15.35 -15.10
C ALA A 7 13.00 -15.27 -13.68
N MET A 8 13.17 -14.05 -13.17
CA MET A 8 13.73 -13.80 -11.85
C MET A 8 12.58 -13.78 -10.88
N MET A 9 12.34 -14.95 -10.30
CA MET A 9 11.43 -15.15 -9.19
C MET A 9 11.80 -14.21 -8.03
N ARG A 10 10.99 -13.18 -7.82
CA ARG A 10 11.22 -12.19 -6.78
C ARG A 10 10.52 -12.60 -5.51
N THR A 11 11.30 -12.65 -4.43
CA THR A 11 10.84 -13.11 -3.11
C THR A 11 10.99 -12.00 -2.09
N ILE A 12 9.93 -11.74 -1.34
CA ILE A 12 9.88 -10.76 -0.26
C ILE A 12 9.56 -11.54 1.02
N LYS A 13 10.39 -11.38 2.04
CA LYS A 13 10.26 -12.08 3.32
C LYS A 13 9.47 -11.25 4.33
N PHE A 14 8.98 -11.91 5.38
CA PHE A 14 8.52 -11.22 6.57
C PHE A 14 9.72 -10.65 7.33
N GLY A 15 9.54 -9.50 7.98
CA GLY A 15 10.59 -8.91 8.80
C GLY A 15 10.89 -9.80 10.01
N THR A 16 12.09 -10.39 10.06
CA THR A 16 12.48 -11.35 11.11
C THR A 16 12.28 -10.78 12.52
N GLY A 17 12.64 -9.51 12.75
CA GLY A 17 12.43 -8.85 14.04
C GLY A 17 10.96 -8.73 14.45
N LYS A 18 10.05 -8.56 13.48
CA LYS A 18 8.60 -8.47 13.74
C LYS A 18 8.02 -9.84 14.06
N LEU A 19 8.50 -10.89 13.38
CA LEU A 19 8.11 -12.26 13.69
C LEU A 19 8.66 -12.69 15.06
N ALA A 20 9.91 -12.36 15.37
CA ALA A 20 10.54 -12.65 16.67
C ALA A 20 9.79 -11.97 17.80
N LEU A 21 9.40 -10.70 17.64
CA LEU A 21 8.58 -9.98 18.62
C LEU A 21 7.21 -10.66 18.80
N GLY A 22 6.57 -11.07 17.70
CA GLY A 22 5.30 -11.79 17.76
C GLY A 22 5.39 -13.16 18.46
N ALA A 23 6.49 -13.89 18.25
CA ALA A 23 6.77 -15.15 18.93
C ALA A 23 7.06 -14.93 20.43
N LEU A 24 7.85 -13.91 20.77
CA LEU A 24 8.21 -13.57 22.15
C LEU A 24 6.99 -13.10 22.94
N MET A 25 6.09 -12.33 22.32
CA MET A 25 4.80 -11.97 22.92
C MET A 25 3.96 -13.21 23.25
N GLY A 26 4.03 -14.27 22.44
CA GLY A 26 3.39 -15.55 22.74
C GLY A 26 3.80 -16.20 24.05
N ILE A 27 5.02 -15.92 24.52
CA ILE A 27 5.57 -16.42 25.78
C ILE A 27 5.33 -15.42 26.92
N MET A 28 5.54 -14.13 26.66
CA MET A 28 5.38 -13.08 27.68
C MET A 28 3.93 -12.86 28.11
N LEU A 29 2.97 -12.93 27.19
CA LEU A 29 1.55 -12.77 27.50
C LEU A 29 1.06 -13.79 28.54
N PRO A 30 1.33 -15.10 28.40
CA PRO A 30 1.03 -16.08 29.44
C PRO A 30 1.72 -15.82 30.78
N ILE A 31 2.99 -15.41 30.79
CA ILE A 31 3.73 -15.11 32.02
C ILE A 31 3.08 -13.96 32.78
N ILE A 32 2.63 -12.91 32.07
CA ILE A 32 1.90 -11.77 32.64
C ILE A 32 0.47 -12.16 33.02
N GLY A 33 -0.19 -13.01 32.24
CA GLY A 33 -1.56 -13.47 32.47
C GLY A 33 -1.70 -14.44 33.64
N MET A 34 -0.67 -15.25 33.93
CA MET A 34 -0.68 -16.22 35.03
C MET A 34 -0.98 -15.61 36.41
N PRO A 35 -0.28 -14.56 36.87
CA PRO A 35 -0.57 -13.95 38.17
C PRO A 35 -1.98 -13.34 38.23
N MET A 36 -2.53 -12.92 37.09
CA MET A 36 -3.89 -12.37 37.01
C MET A 36 -4.98 -13.42 37.27
N LEU A 37 -4.69 -14.71 37.08
CA LEU A 37 -5.61 -15.81 37.41
C LEU A 37 -5.85 -15.98 38.92
N PHE A 38 -5.01 -15.38 39.77
CA PHE A 38 -5.16 -15.40 41.22
C PHE A 38 -5.90 -14.17 41.78
N GLY A 39 -6.29 -13.22 40.91
CA GLY A 39 -7.05 -12.04 41.31
C GLY A 39 -8.57 -12.23 41.35
N GLY A 40 -9.29 -11.11 41.38
CA GLY A 40 -10.76 -11.09 41.28
C GLY A 40 -11.29 -11.59 39.94
N VAL A 41 -12.60 -11.84 39.85
CA VAL A 41 -13.27 -12.45 38.67
C VAL A 41 -12.88 -11.76 37.35
N MET A 42 -12.85 -10.42 37.32
CA MET A 42 -12.49 -9.70 36.10
C MET A 42 -11.01 -9.87 35.72
N LEU A 43 -10.12 -9.91 36.71
CA LEU A 43 -8.70 -10.15 36.50
C LEU A 43 -8.46 -11.58 35.98
N LYS A 44 -9.22 -12.56 36.45
CA LYS A 44 -9.18 -13.94 35.94
C LYS A 44 -9.56 -14.03 34.47
N VAL A 45 -10.60 -13.32 34.04
CA VAL A 45 -11.02 -13.28 32.64
C VAL A 45 -9.91 -12.69 31.76
N VAL A 46 -9.32 -11.56 32.18
CA VAL A 46 -8.20 -10.94 31.45
C VAL A 46 -6.97 -11.86 31.43
N GLY A 47 -6.64 -12.48 32.56
CA GLY A 47 -5.53 -13.43 32.68
C GLY A 47 -5.71 -14.63 31.75
N LEU A 48 -6.93 -15.17 31.65
CA LEU A 48 -7.26 -16.26 30.74
C LEU A 48 -7.10 -15.85 29.27
N ILE A 49 -7.53 -14.62 28.92
CA ILE A 49 -7.34 -14.07 27.57
C ILE A 49 -5.84 -13.97 27.23
N PHE A 50 -4.99 -13.61 28.18
CA PHE A 50 -3.54 -13.52 27.92
C PHE A 50 -2.87 -14.89 27.83
N VAL A 51 -3.25 -15.83 28.71
CA VAL A 51 -2.71 -17.20 28.73
C VAL A 51 -3.10 -17.98 27.48
N VAL A 52 -4.35 -17.84 27.00
CA VAL A 52 -4.81 -18.55 25.80
C VAL A 52 -4.55 -17.75 24.53
N GLY A 53 -4.82 -16.44 24.56
CA GLY A 53 -4.71 -15.55 23.40
C GLY A 53 -3.27 -15.26 22.98
N GLY A 54 -2.31 -15.22 23.93
CA GLY A 54 -0.89 -15.04 23.62
C GLY A 54 -0.35 -16.14 22.70
N PRO A 55 -0.43 -17.42 23.09
CA PRO A 55 0.00 -18.54 22.26
C PRO A 55 -0.74 -18.58 20.92
N LEU A 56 -2.06 -18.39 20.93
CA LEU A 56 -2.88 -18.40 19.71
C LEU A 56 -2.45 -17.30 18.71
N ALA A 57 -2.20 -16.08 19.20
CA ALA A 57 -1.76 -14.95 18.37
C ALA A 57 -0.33 -15.14 17.84
N SER A 58 0.53 -15.82 18.61
CA SER A 58 1.93 -16.05 18.24
C SER A 58 2.15 -17.22 17.28
N ALA A 59 1.19 -18.16 17.20
CA ALA A 59 1.30 -19.38 16.37
C ALA A 59 1.65 -19.08 14.90
N ALA A 60 1.03 -18.05 14.31
CA ALA A 60 1.33 -17.57 12.97
C ALA A 60 2.78 -17.10 12.80
N SER A 61 3.32 -16.40 13.80
CA SER A 61 4.68 -15.87 13.79
C SER A 61 5.71 -16.98 13.96
N ILE A 62 5.47 -17.91 14.89
CA ILE A 62 6.31 -19.09 15.13
C ILE A 62 6.36 -19.98 13.89
N LYS A 63 5.20 -20.31 13.31
CA LYS A 63 5.11 -21.11 12.08
C LYS A 63 5.92 -20.50 10.93
N ARG A 64 5.98 -19.16 10.85
CA ARG A 64 6.73 -18.44 9.82
C ARG A 64 8.22 -18.31 10.10
N LEU A 65 8.63 -18.29 11.37
CA LEU A 65 10.03 -18.35 11.77
C LEU A 65 10.64 -19.73 11.53
N LEU A 66 9.87 -20.79 11.77
CA LEU A 66 10.32 -22.17 11.55
C LEU A 66 10.23 -22.60 10.07
N GLY A 67 9.41 -21.93 9.27
CA GLY A 67 9.31 -22.16 7.82
C GLY A 67 10.17 -21.21 6.99
N ASP A 68 9.85 -21.09 5.70
CA ASP A 68 10.65 -20.34 4.73
C ASP A 68 10.68 -18.80 4.95
N GLY A 69 9.86 -18.27 5.87
CA GLY A 69 9.74 -16.83 6.13
C GLY A 69 9.24 -15.98 4.95
N VAL A 70 8.83 -16.62 3.85
CA VAL A 70 8.41 -15.95 2.61
C VAL A 70 7.02 -15.35 2.77
N ALA A 71 6.90 -14.05 2.47
CA ALA A 71 5.66 -13.29 2.58
C ALA A 71 4.93 -13.12 1.25
N LEU A 72 5.69 -12.78 0.22
CA LEU A 72 5.21 -12.61 -1.13
C LEU A 72 6.29 -13.13 -2.06
N GLN A 73 5.91 -13.97 -3.00
CA GLN A 73 6.81 -14.45 -4.02
C GLN A 73 6.09 -14.41 -5.35
N TYR A 74 6.71 -13.82 -6.36
CA TYR A 74 6.08 -13.71 -7.67
C TYR A 74 7.10 -13.91 -8.76
N ASP A 75 6.62 -14.49 -9.85
CA ASP A 75 7.35 -14.71 -11.09
C ASP A 75 6.44 -14.24 -12.25
N ALA A 76 6.89 -14.38 -13.49
CA ALA A 76 6.11 -14.07 -14.68
C ALA A 76 4.78 -14.83 -14.75
N ILE A 77 4.67 -16.01 -14.14
CA ILE A 77 3.52 -16.92 -14.31
C ILE A 77 2.66 -17.03 -13.03
N ARG A 78 3.29 -16.99 -11.85
CA ARG A 78 2.62 -17.29 -10.57
C ARG A 78 2.90 -16.24 -9.50
N VAL A 79 1.96 -16.10 -8.58
CA VAL A 79 2.09 -15.31 -7.36
C VAL A 79 1.72 -16.15 -6.14
N ARG A 80 2.63 -16.26 -5.18
CA ARG A 80 2.45 -16.88 -3.87
C ARG A 80 2.32 -15.79 -2.82
N VAL A 81 1.20 -15.81 -2.10
CA VAL A 81 0.88 -14.85 -1.04
C VAL A 81 0.72 -15.60 0.27
N ALA A 82 1.55 -15.27 1.25
CA ALA A 82 1.41 -15.80 2.60
C ALA A 82 0.55 -14.86 3.47
N THR A 83 -0.69 -15.26 3.72
CA THR A 83 -1.56 -14.66 4.75
C THR A 83 -1.16 -15.14 6.14
N SER A 84 -1.60 -14.45 7.19
CA SER A 84 -1.20 -14.74 8.58
C SER A 84 -1.37 -16.22 8.97
N TRP A 85 -2.28 -16.96 8.34
CA TRP A 85 -2.57 -18.36 8.67
C TRP A 85 -2.28 -19.36 7.54
N SER A 86 -2.33 -18.92 6.28
CA SER A 86 -2.20 -19.78 5.10
C SER A 86 -1.28 -19.17 4.04
N SER A 87 -0.60 -20.03 3.28
CA SER A 87 0.14 -19.64 2.07
C SER A 87 -0.59 -20.20 0.88
N GLU A 88 -1.04 -19.32 -0.02
CA GLU A 88 -1.74 -19.72 -1.23
C GLU A 88 -0.98 -19.24 -2.47
N THR A 89 -0.93 -20.08 -3.49
CA THR A 89 -0.23 -19.81 -4.75
C THR A 89 -1.24 -19.80 -5.88
N PHE A 90 -1.22 -18.74 -6.68
CA PHE A 90 -2.16 -18.50 -7.79
C PHE A 90 -1.41 -18.25 -9.07
N ARG A 91 -2.07 -18.48 -10.21
CA ARG A 91 -1.60 -17.97 -11.50
C ARG A 91 -2.06 -16.52 -11.67
N TRP A 92 -1.29 -15.71 -12.38
CA TRP A 92 -1.70 -14.32 -12.66
C TRP A 92 -3.03 -14.23 -13.42
N THR A 93 -3.36 -15.23 -14.23
CA THR A 93 -4.66 -15.35 -14.92
C THR A 93 -5.85 -15.48 -13.97
N GLU A 94 -5.63 -15.99 -12.75
CA GLU A 94 -6.68 -16.16 -11.74
C GLU A 94 -6.84 -14.88 -10.90
N VAL A 95 -5.88 -13.97 -10.96
CA VAL A 95 -5.93 -12.67 -10.27
C VAL A 95 -6.77 -11.72 -11.11
N LYS A 96 -7.90 -11.26 -10.57
CA LYS A 96 -8.75 -10.23 -11.19
C LYS A 96 -8.25 -8.81 -10.94
N GLY A 97 -7.44 -8.60 -9.90
CA GLY A 97 -6.80 -7.31 -9.66
C GLY A 97 -5.98 -7.25 -8.39
N VAL A 98 -5.08 -6.28 -8.34
CA VAL A 98 -4.23 -5.97 -7.18
C VAL A 98 -4.49 -4.53 -6.76
N SER A 99 -4.85 -4.33 -5.50
CA SER A 99 -5.17 -3.01 -4.96
C SER A 99 -4.52 -2.76 -3.61
N ARG A 100 -4.23 -1.49 -3.32
CA ARG A 100 -3.85 -1.07 -1.97
C ARG A 100 -5.11 -0.76 -1.16
N SER A 101 -5.16 -1.29 0.04
CA SER A 101 -6.21 -1.05 1.02
C SER A 101 -5.59 -0.45 2.28
N GLN A 102 -6.29 0.48 2.92
CA GLN A 102 -5.86 1.08 4.18
C GLN A 102 -6.99 0.98 5.19
N PHE A 103 -6.70 0.29 6.30
CA PHE A 103 -7.58 0.28 7.45
C PHE A 103 -7.16 1.36 8.42
N VAL A 104 -8.08 2.26 8.76
CA VAL A 104 -7.84 3.35 9.72
C VAL A 104 -8.67 3.10 10.95
N THR A 105 -8.01 2.81 12.07
CA THR A 105 -8.66 2.76 13.37
C THR A 105 -8.75 4.17 13.91
N ARG A 106 -9.98 4.64 14.19
CA ARG A 106 -10.25 5.97 14.74
C ARG A 106 -10.73 5.87 16.18
N MET A 107 -10.20 6.72 17.06
CA MET A 107 -10.76 6.97 18.39
C MET A 107 -11.96 7.88 18.21
N TRP A 108 -13.07 7.53 18.86
CA TRP A 108 -14.28 8.35 18.86
C TRP A 108 -14.82 8.70 17.45
N GLY A 109 -14.45 7.95 16.41
CA GLY A 109 -14.94 8.13 15.04
C GLY A 109 -14.16 9.14 14.18
N PHE A 110 -13.32 10.02 14.75
CA PHE A 110 -12.65 11.07 13.98
C PHE A 110 -11.13 11.14 14.15
N ILE A 111 -10.54 10.76 15.29
CA ILE A 111 -9.09 10.86 15.50
C ILE A 111 -8.41 9.56 15.03
N PRO A 112 -7.63 9.55 13.94
CA PRO A 112 -6.95 8.33 13.50
C PRO A 112 -5.81 7.97 14.49
N ILE A 113 -5.95 6.84 15.18
CA ILE A 113 -4.92 6.33 16.12
C ILE A 113 -3.97 5.38 15.39
N SER A 114 -4.49 4.60 14.44
CA SER A 114 -3.70 3.59 13.74
C SER A 114 -4.08 3.54 12.27
N ARG A 115 -3.06 3.48 11.41
CA ARG A 115 -3.21 3.24 9.97
C ARG A 115 -2.49 1.95 9.61
N ARG A 116 -3.23 0.95 9.15
CA ARG A 116 -2.69 -0.35 8.70
C ARG A 116 -2.88 -0.46 7.19
N ASN A 117 -1.77 -0.55 6.46
CA ASN A 117 -1.80 -0.75 5.03
C ASN A 117 -1.84 -2.25 4.69
N PHE A 118 -2.57 -2.57 3.64
CA PHE A 118 -2.79 -3.90 3.13
C PHE A 118 -2.62 -3.92 1.61
N ILE A 119 -2.08 -5.02 1.10
CA ILE A 119 -2.09 -5.35 -0.32
C ILE A 119 -3.20 -6.38 -0.49
N ASP A 120 -4.24 -6.01 -1.23
CA ASP A 120 -5.41 -6.84 -1.49
C ASP A 120 -5.28 -7.46 -2.88
N PHE A 121 -5.25 -8.79 -2.94
CA PHE A 121 -5.27 -9.58 -4.16
C PHE A 121 -6.69 -10.11 -4.37
N LYS A 122 -7.38 -9.65 -5.41
CA LYS A 122 -8.68 -10.20 -5.81
C LYS A 122 -8.41 -11.38 -6.74
N VAL A 123 -8.71 -12.59 -6.27
CA VAL A 123 -8.59 -13.83 -7.06
C VAL A 123 -9.96 -14.38 -7.40
N GLN A 124 -10.06 -15.09 -8.51
CA GLN A 124 -11.27 -15.81 -8.91
C GLN A 124 -11.46 -17.02 -8.00
N GLY A 125 -12.67 -17.16 -7.44
CA GLY A 125 -13.01 -18.23 -6.49
C GLY A 125 -13.72 -17.70 -5.24
N GLY A 126 -14.43 -18.56 -4.51
CA GLY A 126 -15.24 -18.22 -3.35
C GLY A 126 -16.74 -18.09 -3.65
N VAL A 127 -17.56 -17.94 -2.60
CA VAL A 127 -19.03 -18.01 -2.67
C VAL A 127 -19.65 -16.95 -3.60
N PHE A 128 -18.97 -15.82 -3.79
CA PHE A 128 -19.37 -14.73 -4.67
C PHE A 128 -18.52 -14.64 -5.96
N GLY A 129 -17.86 -15.73 -6.37
CA GLY A 129 -17.03 -15.81 -7.58
C GLY A 129 -15.70 -15.02 -7.53
N THR A 130 -15.50 -14.18 -6.51
CA THR A 130 -14.24 -13.49 -6.23
C THR A 130 -13.91 -13.55 -4.74
N ARG A 131 -12.63 -13.82 -4.44
CA ARG A 131 -12.09 -13.91 -3.08
C ARG A 131 -10.97 -12.91 -2.95
N THR A 132 -11.02 -12.11 -1.88
CA THR A 132 -9.97 -11.12 -1.60
C THR A 132 -9.01 -11.69 -0.58
N ILE A 133 -7.73 -11.76 -0.96
CA ILE A 133 -6.64 -12.20 -0.10
C ILE A 133 -5.86 -10.97 0.34
N ARG A 134 -5.82 -10.75 1.65
CA ARG A 134 -5.28 -9.55 2.25
C ARG A 134 -3.91 -9.82 2.87
N LEU A 135 -2.88 -9.14 2.38
CA LEU A 135 -1.52 -9.19 2.90
C LEU A 135 -1.22 -7.94 3.72
N ALA A 136 -0.90 -8.10 5.00
CA ALA A 136 -0.57 -6.98 5.88
C ALA A 136 0.81 -6.41 5.55
N ALA A 137 0.87 -5.17 5.06
CA ALA A 137 2.13 -4.53 4.71
C ALA A 137 3.06 -4.36 5.92
N ALA A 138 2.49 -4.25 7.13
CA ALA A 138 3.25 -4.14 8.37
C ALA A 138 4.15 -5.36 8.63
N GLY A 139 3.78 -6.56 8.15
CA GLY A 139 4.58 -7.77 8.33
C GLY A 139 5.75 -7.89 7.35
N LEU A 140 5.70 -7.21 6.21
CA LEU A 140 6.72 -7.30 5.18
C LEU A 140 8.05 -6.69 5.64
N ASP A 141 9.15 -7.27 5.17
CA ASP A 141 10.49 -6.70 5.30
C ASP A 141 10.75 -5.64 4.23
N LEU A 142 9.94 -4.57 4.27
CA LEU A 142 10.01 -3.45 3.33
C LEU A 142 9.89 -2.13 4.09
N ARG A 143 10.54 -1.09 3.59
CA ARG A 143 10.34 0.27 4.11
C ARG A 143 8.98 0.77 3.65
N LYS A 144 8.32 1.59 4.47
CA LYS A 144 6.98 2.14 4.16
C LYS A 144 6.93 2.86 2.80
N ARG A 145 8.02 3.53 2.41
CA ARG A 145 8.17 4.26 1.15
C ARG A 145 8.23 3.35 -0.08
N ASP A 146 8.67 2.10 0.08
CA ASP A 146 8.85 1.15 -1.03
C ASP A 146 7.55 0.36 -1.31
N LEU A 147 6.53 0.52 -0.46
CA LEU A 147 5.25 -0.18 -0.60
C LEU A 147 4.51 0.22 -1.87
N ASP A 148 4.51 1.50 -2.21
CA ASP A 148 3.81 2.00 -3.40
C ASP A 148 4.50 1.56 -4.69
N SER A 149 5.84 1.57 -4.68
CA SER A 149 6.63 1.00 -5.78
C SER A 149 6.34 -0.50 -5.97
N LEU A 150 6.24 -1.26 -4.88
CA LEU A 150 5.89 -2.68 -4.95
C LEU A 150 4.49 -2.90 -5.51
N VAL A 151 3.49 -2.15 -5.06
CA VAL A 151 2.11 -2.29 -5.56
C VAL A 151 2.05 -1.93 -7.04
N GLY A 152 2.70 -0.85 -7.47
CA GLY A 152 2.80 -0.48 -8.87
C GLY A 152 3.47 -1.57 -9.73
N GLN A 153 4.54 -2.19 -9.23
CA GLN A 153 5.18 -3.33 -9.90
C GLN A 153 4.26 -4.55 -10.02
N LEU A 154 3.50 -4.87 -8.97
CA LEU A 154 2.53 -5.99 -9.01
C LEU A 154 1.38 -5.70 -9.99
N GLN A 155 0.92 -4.46 -10.07
CA GLN A 155 -0.10 -4.04 -11.03
C GLN A 155 0.42 -4.09 -12.47
N LEU A 156 1.67 -3.66 -12.70
CA LEU A 156 2.34 -3.79 -14.00
C LEU A 156 2.44 -5.25 -14.46
N MET A 157 2.88 -6.14 -13.56
CA MET A 157 2.98 -7.57 -13.86
C MET A 157 1.63 -8.20 -14.17
N HIS A 158 0.59 -7.79 -13.44
CA HIS A 158 -0.79 -8.21 -13.71
C HIS A 158 -1.29 -7.70 -15.07
N ALA A 159 -1.06 -6.42 -15.39
CA ALA A 159 -1.45 -5.83 -16.67
C ALA A 159 -0.72 -6.46 -17.87
N ALA A 160 0.57 -6.80 -17.68
CA ALA A 160 1.36 -7.53 -18.68
C ALA A 160 0.76 -8.90 -19.02
N GLN A 161 0.28 -9.62 -18.01
CA GLN A 161 -0.37 -10.93 -18.17
C GLN A 161 -1.82 -10.82 -18.68
N ALA A 162 -2.53 -9.75 -18.33
CA ALA A 162 -3.90 -9.49 -18.80
C ALA A 162 -3.96 -8.99 -20.25
N GLY A 163 -2.81 -8.81 -20.93
CA GLY A 163 -2.73 -8.32 -22.30
C GLY A 163 -3.21 -6.87 -22.48
N SER A 164 -3.33 -6.10 -21.39
CA SER A 164 -3.86 -4.74 -21.41
C SER A 164 -2.72 -3.74 -21.65
N THR A 165 -2.41 -3.49 -22.92
CA THR A 165 -1.36 -2.55 -23.36
C THR A 165 -1.59 -1.10 -22.87
N GLU A 166 -2.85 -0.66 -22.77
CA GLU A 166 -3.21 0.68 -22.26
C GLU A 166 -2.96 0.82 -20.74
N THR A 167 -3.30 -0.23 -19.98
CA THR A 167 -3.06 -0.27 -18.53
C THR A 167 -1.57 -0.39 -18.23
N LEU A 168 -0.82 -1.10 -19.06
CA LEU A 168 0.64 -1.17 -18.98
C LEU A 168 1.28 0.20 -19.16
N ALA A 169 0.93 0.94 -20.22
CA ALA A 169 1.53 2.25 -20.50
C ALA A 169 1.26 3.27 -19.36
N SER A 170 0.03 3.31 -18.85
CA SER A 170 -0.36 4.20 -17.75
C SER A 170 0.28 3.82 -16.41
N LEU A 171 0.38 2.53 -16.09
CA LEU A 171 1.06 2.07 -14.87
C LEU A 171 2.59 2.23 -14.97
N GLN A 172 3.16 2.12 -16.18
CA GLN A 172 4.60 2.23 -16.38
C GLN A 172 5.03 3.69 -16.27
N ALA A 173 4.19 4.62 -16.74
CA ALA A 173 4.34 6.05 -16.47
C ALA A 173 4.20 6.41 -14.98
N ALA A 174 3.36 5.69 -14.22
CA ALA A 174 3.18 5.92 -12.78
C ALA A 174 4.31 5.34 -11.91
N VAL A 175 4.98 4.28 -12.38
CA VAL A 175 6.10 3.63 -11.67
C VAL A 175 7.45 4.25 -12.04
N THR A 176 7.54 4.88 -13.21
CA THR A 176 8.72 5.65 -13.62
C THR A 176 8.65 7.02 -12.91
N PRO A 177 9.59 7.36 -12.01
CA PRO A 177 9.65 8.73 -11.49
C PRO A 177 9.83 9.69 -12.68
N PRO A 178 9.16 10.85 -12.70
CA PRO A 178 9.35 11.82 -13.76
C PRO A 178 10.83 12.23 -13.76
N ASP A 179 11.52 11.91 -14.85
CA ASP A 179 12.85 12.37 -15.22
C ASP A 179 13.91 12.39 -14.11
N ARG A 180 14.75 11.34 -14.09
CA ARG A 180 16.16 11.57 -13.77
C ARG A 180 16.77 12.21 -15.01
N ASP A 181 16.91 13.54 -14.93
CA ASP A 181 17.67 14.35 -15.88
C ASP A 181 19.04 13.68 -16.15
N PRO A 182 19.47 13.46 -17.41
CA PRO A 182 20.71 12.73 -17.72
C PRO A 182 22.02 13.45 -17.32
N LEU A 183 21.94 14.56 -16.59
CA LEU A 183 23.06 15.45 -16.28
C LEU A 183 23.41 15.51 -14.79
N GLU A 184 23.05 14.50 -14.00
CA GLU A 184 23.54 14.37 -12.61
C GLU A 184 25.02 13.94 -12.57
N GLY A 185 25.88 14.90 -12.93
CA GLY A 185 27.33 14.84 -12.86
C GLY A 185 27.96 16.09 -12.24
N GLU A 186 27.19 17.00 -11.64
CA GLU A 186 27.74 18.11 -10.86
C GLU A 186 27.17 18.17 -9.43
N PRO A 187 28.01 18.48 -8.43
CA PRO A 187 27.58 18.65 -7.06
C PRO A 187 26.68 19.89 -6.96
N ARG A 188 25.45 19.69 -6.49
CA ARG A 188 24.49 20.76 -6.24
C ARG A 188 25.02 21.67 -5.13
N ASP A 189 25.27 22.92 -5.49
CA ASP A 189 25.42 24.04 -4.56
C ASP A 189 24.02 24.43 -4.06
N ASP A 190 23.86 24.59 -2.74
CA ASP A 190 22.58 24.73 -2.04
C ASP A 190 22.00 26.16 -2.17
N GLY A 191 21.86 26.66 -3.40
CA GLY A 191 21.28 27.96 -3.72
C GLY A 191 19.94 27.82 -4.42
N PHE A 192 18.90 28.50 -3.93
CA PHE A 192 17.68 28.71 -4.70
C PHE A 192 18.02 29.58 -5.93
N ASP A 193 18.07 28.96 -7.11
CA ASP A 193 18.30 29.65 -8.38
C ASP A 193 16.98 30.27 -8.87
N ALA A 194 16.87 31.58 -8.67
CA ALA A 194 15.71 32.37 -9.07
C ALA A 194 15.53 32.44 -10.60
N ASP A 195 16.62 32.35 -11.37
CA ASP A 195 16.58 32.43 -12.82
C ASP A 195 16.05 31.12 -13.42
N ALA A 196 16.46 29.98 -12.85
CA ALA A 196 15.90 28.67 -13.20
C ALA A 196 14.39 28.56 -12.86
N ALA A 197 13.96 29.17 -11.74
CA ALA A 197 12.55 29.23 -11.38
C ALA A 197 11.74 30.13 -12.34
N LEU A 198 12.31 31.28 -12.73
CA LEU A 198 11.68 32.20 -13.68
C LEU A 198 11.57 31.58 -15.08
N ALA A 199 12.60 30.87 -15.54
CA ALA A 199 12.58 30.16 -16.82
C ALA A 199 11.46 29.11 -16.88
N ARG A 200 11.27 28.33 -15.81
CA ARG A 200 10.16 27.36 -15.70
C ARG A 200 8.79 28.04 -15.68
N TYR A 201 8.68 29.20 -15.02
CA TYR A 201 7.44 29.96 -15.00
C TYR A 201 7.09 30.53 -16.38
N LEU A 202 8.07 31.08 -17.11
CA LEU A 202 7.87 31.58 -18.47
C LEU A 202 7.55 30.46 -19.46
N ALA A 203 8.20 29.30 -19.34
CA ALA A 203 7.93 28.14 -20.17
C ALA A 203 6.51 27.58 -19.98
N ASN A 204 5.97 27.65 -18.76
CA ASN A 204 4.64 27.14 -18.43
C ASN A 204 3.57 28.23 -18.30
N ARG A 205 3.87 29.48 -18.68
CA ARG A 205 2.89 30.56 -18.59
C ARG A 205 1.81 30.36 -19.67
N PRO A 206 0.52 30.25 -19.29
CA PRO A 206 -0.56 30.29 -20.27
C PRO A 206 -0.59 31.67 -20.95
N ALA A 207 -0.72 31.69 -22.28
CA ALA A 207 -0.82 32.92 -23.05
C ALA A 207 -1.97 33.80 -22.54
N PRO A 208 -1.83 35.14 -22.46
CA PRO A 208 -2.94 36.00 -22.11
C PRO A 208 -4.05 35.84 -23.15
N ALA A 209 -5.25 35.49 -22.67
CA ALA A 209 -6.45 35.46 -23.49
C ALA A 209 -6.69 36.87 -24.08
N PRO A 210 -7.12 36.98 -25.34
CA PRO A 210 -7.40 38.28 -25.94
C PRO A 210 -8.49 39.01 -25.13
N GLU A 211 -8.20 40.24 -24.71
CA GLU A 211 -9.16 41.13 -24.05
C GLU A 211 -10.37 41.34 -24.97
N ALA A 212 -11.50 40.73 -24.59
CA ALA A 212 -12.79 41.12 -25.14
C ALA A 212 -13.11 42.53 -24.64
N SER A 213 -13.26 43.46 -25.59
CA SER A 213 -13.62 44.86 -25.33
C SER A 213 -14.80 44.96 -24.35
N PRO A 214 -14.71 45.75 -23.25
CA PRO A 214 -15.76 45.78 -22.24
C PRO A 214 -17.03 46.41 -22.81
N ALA A 215 -18.12 45.65 -22.82
CA ALA A 215 -19.46 46.18 -23.09
C ALA A 215 -19.83 47.20 -22.01
N PRO A 216 -20.45 48.35 -22.36
CA PRO A 216 -20.78 49.39 -21.39
C PRO A 216 -21.79 48.88 -20.34
N PRO A 217 -21.68 49.29 -19.06
CA PRO A 217 -22.53 48.78 -18.01
C PRO A 217 -24.00 49.18 -18.21
N ALA A 218 -24.88 48.17 -18.16
CA ALA A 218 -26.32 48.37 -18.17
C ALA A 218 -26.78 49.10 -16.89
N ARG A 219 -27.50 50.21 -17.05
CA ARG A 219 -28.04 50.97 -15.92
C ARG A 219 -29.16 50.18 -15.22
N PRO A 220 -29.25 50.18 -13.89
CA PRO A 220 -30.35 49.56 -13.17
C PRO A 220 -31.66 50.32 -13.41
N SER A 221 -32.68 49.66 -13.95
CA SER A 221 -34.04 50.19 -14.04
C SER A 221 -34.77 49.93 -12.72
N PHE A 222 -34.80 50.93 -11.85
CA PHE A 222 -35.73 50.96 -10.73
C PHE A 222 -37.15 51.18 -11.26
N GLY A 223 -38.09 50.33 -10.85
CA GLY A 223 -39.53 50.58 -10.97
C GLY A 223 -40.20 49.97 -12.19
N ARG A 224 -40.52 48.67 -12.12
CA ARG A 224 -41.71 48.15 -12.80
C ARG A 224 -42.50 47.29 -11.83
N LYS A 225 -43.64 47.83 -11.37
CA LYS A 225 -44.64 47.09 -10.59
C LYS A 225 -45.21 45.98 -11.48
N ILE A 226 -45.27 44.77 -10.93
CA ILE A 226 -45.99 43.63 -11.50
C ILE A 226 -47.47 43.89 -11.19
N ALA A 227 -48.30 43.95 -12.22
CA ALA A 227 -49.75 43.86 -12.14
C ALA A 227 -50.17 42.61 -12.90
#